data_AF-A0A2T4S6K0-F1
#
_entry.id   AF-A0A2T4S6K0-F1
#
_cell.length_a   1.000
_cell.length_b   1.000
_cell.length_c   1.000
_cell.angle_alpha   90.00
_cell.angle_beta   90.00
_cell.angle_gamma   90.00
#
_symmetry.space_group_name_H-M   'P 1'
#
loop_
_entity.id
_entity.type
_entity.pdbx_description
1 polymer ?
#
loop_
_entity_poly.entity_id
_entity_poly.type
_entity_poly.pdbx_seq_one_letter_code
_entity_poly.pdbx_strand_id
1 'polypeptide(L)'
;VDIKEVFLKLPIVATEVYDETNEIEFYEDTEINGSHIETVLEGIRDKNDVEETEVVDTFPIRFIVDGDNEVSDPKELIARHSLKVESGVIAIQKSILVNLIKCVEACGVDVLDVYSDAYNYGSILTPTEKELGACVIDIGQDLTQVAFFERGELVDADSFEMGGRDITDDVAQGLNTSYATAEKVKHQYGHAFYNSASDQDVFSVEQIDSDEDAQFTQKDLADIIEARVEE
;
A
#
# COMPACT_ATOMS: atom_id res chain seq x y z
N VAL A 1 -12.64 22.00 12.45
CA VAL A 1 -11.87 21.00 13.22
C VAL A 1 -10.44 21.48 13.21
N ASP A 2 -9.81 21.58 14.37
CA ASP A 2 -8.40 21.96 14.50
C ASP A 2 -7.60 20.65 14.56
N ILE A 3 -7.01 20.25 13.43
CA ILE A 3 -6.28 18.98 13.31
C ILE A 3 -4.88 19.19 13.88
N LYS A 4 -4.49 18.37 14.84
CA LYS A 4 -3.19 18.46 15.53
C LYS A 4 -2.35 17.20 15.42
N GLU A 5 -3.00 16.07 15.16
CA GLU A 5 -2.39 14.75 15.17
C GLU A 5 -2.90 13.99 13.94
N VAL A 6 -2.02 13.26 13.27
CA VAL A 6 -2.33 12.48 12.07
C VAL A 6 -1.61 11.13 12.07
N PHE A 7 -2.18 10.17 11.35
CA PHE A 7 -1.49 8.94 10.94
C PHE A 7 -1.08 9.07 9.48
N LEU A 8 0.13 8.66 9.15
CA LEU A 8 0.71 8.87 7.82
C LEU A 8 0.90 7.53 7.11
N LYS A 9 0.26 7.38 5.94
CA LYS A 9 0.54 6.24 5.08
C LYS A 9 1.91 6.36 4.43
N LEU A 10 2.62 5.24 4.26
CA LEU A 10 3.86 5.16 3.47
C LEU A 10 3.61 4.33 2.21
N PRO A 11 4.05 4.79 1.02
CA PRO A 11 3.94 3.99 -0.19
C PRO A 11 4.90 2.79 -0.15
N ILE A 12 4.61 1.76 -0.94
CA ILE A 12 5.41 0.54 -1.08
C ILE A 12 6.59 0.81 -2.03
N VAL A 13 7.50 1.71 -1.62
CA VAL A 13 8.66 2.14 -2.41
C VAL A 13 9.92 1.94 -1.59
N ALA A 14 10.86 1.14 -2.11
CA ALA A 14 12.05 0.71 -1.36
C ALA A 14 11.66 0.13 0.02
N THR A 15 10.65 -0.73 -0.01
CA THR A 15 10.06 -1.41 1.14
C THR A 15 10.49 -2.87 1.13
N GLU A 16 10.84 -3.41 2.30
CA GLU A 16 11.15 -4.82 2.51
C GLU A 16 10.09 -5.43 3.42
N VAL A 17 9.56 -6.59 3.03
CA VAL A 17 8.64 -7.40 3.84
C VAL A 17 9.36 -8.70 4.21
N TYR A 18 9.41 -9.03 5.51
CA TYR A 18 10.07 -10.25 5.97
C TYR A 18 9.50 -10.74 7.30
N ASP A 19 9.74 -12.01 7.61
CA ASP A 19 9.37 -12.62 8.89
C ASP A 19 10.47 -12.39 9.94
N GLU A 20 10.06 -12.12 11.18
CA GLU A 20 10.96 -12.09 12.34
C GLU A 20 10.25 -12.66 13.57
N THR A 21 11.03 -13.09 14.56
CA THR A 21 10.50 -13.62 15.83
C THR A 21 11.14 -12.92 17.01
N ASN A 22 10.39 -12.80 18.10
CA ASN A 22 10.95 -12.32 19.37
C ASN A 22 10.26 -12.99 20.57
N GLU A 23 10.96 -13.04 21.69
CA GLU A 23 10.49 -13.69 22.90
C GLU A 23 10.89 -12.88 24.13
N ILE A 24 9.96 -12.74 25.07
CA ILE A 24 10.20 -12.15 26.39
C ILE A 24 10.00 -13.21 27.47
N GLU A 25 10.85 -13.17 28.50
CA GLU A 25 10.80 -14.10 29.64
C GLU A 25 10.04 -13.49 30.82
N PHE A 26 9.33 -14.34 31.56
CA PHE A 26 8.68 -14.02 32.83
C PHE A 26 9.30 -14.83 33.96
N TYR A 27 9.42 -14.20 35.13
CA TYR A 27 9.98 -14.83 36.33
C TYR A 27 8.94 -15.08 37.43
N GLU A 28 7.66 -14.79 37.14
CA GLU A 28 6.49 -15.08 37.95
C GLU A 28 5.26 -15.29 37.05
N ASP A 29 4.21 -15.92 37.59
CA ASP A 29 2.93 -16.10 36.88
C ASP A 29 2.39 -14.73 36.44
N THR A 30 2.31 -14.52 35.13
CA THR A 30 2.00 -13.21 34.53
C THR A 30 0.75 -13.32 33.65
N GLU A 31 -0.25 -12.48 33.91
CA GLU A 31 -1.42 -12.34 33.05
C GLU A 31 -1.07 -11.45 31.84
N ILE A 32 -1.10 -12.03 30.64
CA ILE A 32 -0.74 -11.34 29.41
C ILE A 32 -1.76 -10.25 29.09
N ASN A 33 -1.27 -9.10 28.66
CA ASN A 33 -2.09 -7.94 28.28
C ASN A 33 -1.37 -7.16 27.17
N GLY A 34 -1.95 -6.03 26.75
CA GLY A 34 -1.42 -5.21 25.65
C GLY A 34 0.03 -4.76 25.81
N SER A 35 0.49 -4.44 27.03
CA SER A 35 1.88 -3.97 27.23
C SER A 35 2.91 -5.07 26.99
N HIS A 36 2.56 -6.33 27.28
CA HIS A 36 3.41 -7.48 26.98
C HIS A 36 3.52 -7.73 25.46
N ILE A 37 2.42 -7.53 24.73
CA ILE A 37 2.39 -7.62 23.27
C ILE A 37 3.22 -6.49 22.64
N GLU A 38 3.08 -5.26 23.15
CA GLU A 38 3.89 -4.11 22.74
C GLU A 38 5.37 -4.38 22.97
N THR A 39 5.76 -4.81 24.18
CA THR A 39 7.17 -5.09 24.53
C THR A 39 7.78 -6.17 23.62
N VAL A 40 7.06 -7.27 23.35
CA VAL A 40 7.60 -8.34 22.50
C VAL A 40 7.72 -7.91 21.03
N LEU A 41 6.82 -7.05 20.55
CA LEU A 41 6.89 -6.47 19.19
C LEU A 41 7.97 -5.38 19.09
N GLU A 42 8.16 -4.54 20.11
CA GLU A 42 9.23 -3.53 20.14
C GLU A 42 10.61 -4.17 20.02
N GLY A 43 10.83 -5.31 20.69
CA GLY A 43 12.09 -6.04 20.57
C GLY A 43 12.38 -6.60 19.18
N ILE A 44 11.41 -6.60 18.25
CA ILE A 44 11.65 -6.90 16.82
C ILE A 44 12.24 -5.68 16.11
N ARG A 45 11.73 -4.47 16.41
CA ARG A 45 12.26 -3.22 15.85
C ARG A 45 13.73 -3.04 16.24
N ASP A 46 14.07 -3.35 17.49
CA ASP A 46 15.44 -3.27 18.02
C ASP A 46 16.43 -4.25 17.37
N LYS A 47 15.96 -5.29 16.68
CA LYS A 47 16.81 -6.27 15.98
C LYS A 47 17.22 -5.81 14.58
N ASN A 48 16.59 -4.78 14.03
CA ASN A 48 16.96 -4.30 12.70
C ASN A 48 18.28 -3.52 12.75
N ASP A 49 19.36 -4.17 12.35
CA ASP A 49 20.71 -3.59 12.28
C ASP A 49 21.06 -2.99 10.90
N VAL A 50 20.09 -2.92 9.96
CA VAL A 50 20.35 -2.35 8.62
C VAL A 50 20.38 -0.82 8.70
N GLU A 51 21.55 -0.25 8.41
CA GLU A 51 21.77 1.20 8.56
C GLU A 51 20.84 2.05 7.68
N GLU A 52 20.49 1.58 6.48
CA GLU A 52 19.74 2.34 5.47
C GLU A 52 18.21 2.24 5.60
N THR A 53 17.69 1.27 6.34
CA THR A 53 16.24 1.03 6.50
C THR A 53 15.79 1.19 7.96
N GLU A 54 14.50 1.47 8.14
CA GLU A 54 13.83 1.57 9.44
C GLU A 54 12.60 0.65 9.44
N VAL A 55 12.39 -0.09 10.53
CA VAL A 55 11.15 -0.88 10.69
C VAL A 55 9.99 0.08 10.99
N VAL A 56 8.98 0.08 10.13
CA VAL A 56 7.79 0.93 10.25
C VAL A 56 6.59 0.17 10.80
N ASP A 57 6.38 -1.07 10.37
CA ASP A 57 5.28 -1.91 10.85
C ASP A 57 5.81 -3.25 11.37
N THR A 58 5.17 -3.76 12.42
CA THR A 58 5.40 -5.11 12.95
C THR A 58 4.04 -5.68 13.34
N PHE A 59 3.63 -6.79 12.74
CA PHE A 59 2.31 -7.36 12.94
C PHE A 59 2.40 -8.85 13.31
N PRO A 60 1.66 -9.31 14.32
CA PRO A 60 1.74 -10.68 14.79
C PRO A 60 1.06 -11.63 13.80
N ILE A 61 1.77 -12.67 13.36
CA ILE A 61 1.19 -13.82 12.65
C ILE A 61 0.61 -14.79 13.68
N ARG A 62 1.36 -15.03 14.77
CA ARG A 62 0.91 -15.86 15.90
C ARG A 62 1.74 -15.60 17.16
N PHE A 63 1.18 -15.98 18.30
CA PHE A 63 1.87 -15.99 19.59
C PHE A 63 2.05 -17.42 20.09
N ILE A 64 3.12 -17.63 20.86
CA ILE A 64 3.43 -18.91 21.51
C ILE A 64 3.68 -18.61 22.99
N VAL A 65 2.82 -19.16 23.86
CA VAL A 65 2.90 -19.00 25.32
C VAL A 65 3.60 -20.21 25.93
N ASP A 66 4.61 -19.97 26.77
CA ASP A 66 5.38 -21.00 27.47
C ASP A 66 5.94 -22.11 26.55
N GLY A 67 6.35 -21.75 25.32
CA GLY A 67 7.03 -22.60 24.35
C GLY A 67 6.16 -23.56 23.53
N ASP A 68 5.02 -24.01 24.07
CA ASP A 68 4.20 -25.06 23.44
C ASP A 68 2.78 -24.62 23.04
N ASN A 69 2.25 -23.52 23.61
CA ASN A 69 0.86 -23.11 23.41
C ASN A 69 0.73 -22.01 22.35
N GLU A 70 0.50 -22.40 21.10
CA GLU A 70 0.24 -21.49 19.99
C GLU A 70 -1.19 -20.90 20.05
N VAL A 71 -1.29 -19.57 20.02
CA VAL A 71 -2.55 -18.82 20.11
C VAL A 71 -2.53 -17.60 19.18
N SER A 72 -3.71 -17.19 18.70
CA SER A 72 -3.85 -15.96 17.90
C SER A 72 -3.96 -14.71 18.77
N ASP A 73 -4.65 -14.79 19.92
CA ASP A 73 -4.71 -13.72 20.92
C ASP A 73 -4.26 -14.26 22.28
N PRO A 74 -3.13 -13.79 22.83
CA PRO A 74 -2.61 -14.28 24.09
C PRO A 74 -3.16 -13.53 25.30
N LYS A 75 -3.99 -12.48 25.12
CA LYS A 75 -4.52 -11.68 26.23
C LYS A 75 -5.31 -12.55 27.23
N GLU A 76 -5.23 -12.19 28.50
CA GLU A 76 -5.89 -12.87 29.63
C GLU A 76 -5.37 -14.29 29.92
N LEU A 77 -4.41 -14.81 29.14
CA LEU A 77 -3.72 -16.05 29.47
C LEU A 77 -2.65 -15.81 30.53
N ILE A 78 -2.44 -16.81 31.39
CA ILE A 78 -1.35 -16.81 32.37
C ILE A 78 -0.13 -17.48 31.75
N ALA A 79 0.92 -16.72 31.50
CA ALA A 79 2.24 -17.23 31.15
C ALA A 79 3.10 -17.41 32.40
N ARG A 80 3.87 -18.50 32.44
CA ARG A 80 4.77 -18.81 33.56
C ARG A 80 6.23 -18.54 33.25
N HIS A 81 6.59 -18.57 31.97
CA HIS A 81 7.97 -18.60 31.49
C HIS A 81 8.19 -17.62 30.35
N SER A 82 7.34 -17.60 29.33
CA SER A 82 7.59 -16.72 28.18
C SER A 82 6.37 -16.42 27.33
N LEU A 83 6.49 -15.32 26.57
CA LEU A 83 5.65 -14.98 25.44
C LEU A 83 6.55 -14.77 24.22
N LYS A 84 6.40 -15.64 23.22
CA LYS A 84 7.03 -15.51 21.91
C LYS A 84 6.01 -15.01 20.88
N VAL A 85 6.46 -14.20 19.94
CA VAL A 85 5.73 -13.78 18.74
C VAL A 85 6.48 -14.23 17.48
N GLU A 86 5.75 -14.72 16.50
CA GLU A 86 6.19 -14.78 15.11
C GLU A 86 5.41 -13.71 14.35
N SER A 87 6.12 -12.83 13.66
CA SER A 87 5.56 -11.60 13.09
C SER A 87 6.03 -11.36 11.67
N GLY A 88 5.19 -10.73 10.88
CA GLY A 88 5.64 -10.03 9.68
C GLY A 88 6.16 -8.65 10.04
N VAL A 89 7.20 -8.22 9.33
CA VAL A 89 7.91 -6.96 9.51
C VAL A 89 7.92 -6.22 8.19
N ILE A 90 7.70 -4.90 8.26
CA ILE A 90 7.85 -4.01 7.11
C ILE A 90 8.91 -2.98 7.46
N ALA A 91 9.97 -2.94 6.66
CA ALA A 91 11.01 -1.92 6.73
C ALA A 91 10.99 -1.06 5.47
N ILE A 92 11.34 0.22 5.61
CA ILE A 92 11.43 1.15 4.48
C ILE A 92 12.75 1.90 4.53
N GLN A 93 13.22 2.39 3.37
CA GLN A 93 14.38 3.29 3.32
C GLN A 93 14.18 4.53 4.23
N LYS A 94 15.14 4.77 5.13
CA LYS A 94 15.10 5.88 6.11
C LYS A 94 14.89 7.24 5.48
N SER A 95 15.47 7.47 4.31
CA SER A 95 15.36 8.74 3.59
C SER A 95 13.89 9.07 3.25
N ILE A 96 13.09 8.08 2.86
CA ILE A 96 11.67 8.25 2.52
C ILE A 96 10.90 8.59 3.80
N LEU A 97 11.07 7.77 4.85
CA LEU A 97 10.41 7.95 6.14
C LEU A 97 10.65 9.34 6.73
N VAL A 98 11.93 9.73 6.88
CA VAL A 98 12.31 11.01 7.49
C VAL A 98 11.79 12.20 6.69
N ASN A 99 11.85 12.15 5.36
CA ASN A 99 11.39 13.26 4.53
C ASN A 99 9.87 13.42 4.57
N LEU A 100 9.12 12.31 4.56
CA LEU A 100 7.66 12.35 4.62
C LEU A 100 7.16 12.88 5.97
N ILE A 101 7.65 12.34 7.09
CA ILE A 101 7.31 12.83 8.43
C ILE A 101 7.64 14.32 8.54
N LYS A 102 8.87 14.72 8.19
CA LYS A 102 9.31 16.12 8.28
C LYS A 102 8.43 17.07 7.45
N CYS A 103 8.01 16.66 6.26
CA CYS A 103 7.15 17.46 5.40
C CYS A 103 5.76 17.66 6.01
N VAL A 104 5.19 16.60 6.59
CA VAL A 104 3.88 16.64 7.25
C VAL A 104 3.94 17.47 8.54
N GLU A 105 4.92 17.25 9.40
CA GLU A 105 5.06 17.99 10.66
C GLU A 105 5.35 19.48 10.45
N ALA A 106 5.99 19.86 9.35
CA ALA A 106 6.16 21.25 8.96
C ALA A 106 4.82 21.99 8.73
N CYS A 107 3.71 21.26 8.58
CA CYS A 107 2.36 21.84 8.51
C CYS A 107 1.77 22.18 9.89
N GLY A 108 2.48 21.90 10.99
CA GLY A 108 2.03 22.18 12.36
C GLY A 108 1.14 21.11 12.98
N VAL A 109 1.32 19.85 12.57
CA VAL A 109 0.66 18.65 13.12
C VAL A 109 1.72 17.64 13.56
N ASP A 110 1.38 16.77 14.50
CA ASP A 110 2.25 15.67 14.94
C ASP A 110 1.88 14.37 14.21
N VAL A 111 2.87 13.63 13.72
CA VAL A 111 2.66 12.29 13.15
C VAL A 111 2.70 11.28 14.28
N LEU A 112 1.54 10.71 14.64
CA LEU A 112 1.44 9.76 15.76
C LEU A 112 2.06 8.42 15.42
N ASP A 113 1.83 7.95 14.19
CA ASP A 113 2.37 6.70 13.68
C ASP A 113 2.37 6.72 12.14
N VAL A 114 3.10 5.78 11.57
CA VAL A 114 3.17 5.54 10.14
C VAL A 114 2.66 4.13 9.83
N TYR A 115 2.02 3.95 8.67
CA TYR A 115 1.58 2.63 8.22
C TYR A 115 1.90 2.45 6.74
N SER A 116 2.63 1.39 6.39
CA SER A 116 2.86 1.01 5.00
C SER A 116 1.55 0.60 4.32
N ASP A 117 1.37 1.00 3.06
CA ASP A 117 0.24 0.53 2.25
C ASP A 117 0.20 -0.99 2.11
N ALA A 118 1.37 -1.65 2.16
CA ALA A 118 1.46 -3.11 2.19
C ALA A 118 0.66 -3.71 3.36
N TYR A 119 0.66 -3.06 4.53
CA TYR A 119 -0.19 -3.45 5.65
C TYR A 119 -1.64 -2.95 5.47
N ASN A 120 -1.82 -1.69 5.08
CA ASN A 120 -3.14 -1.05 4.98
C ASN A 120 -4.11 -1.79 4.04
N TYR A 121 -3.63 -2.29 2.90
CA TYR A 121 -4.45 -3.00 1.92
C TYR A 121 -5.10 -4.28 2.47
N GLY A 122 -4.58 -4.86 3.55
CA GLY A 122 -5.24 -5.98 4.23
C GLY A 122 -6.64 -5.61 4.74
N SER A 123 -6.92 -4.32 4.98
CA SER A 123 -8.21 -3.84 5.49
C SER A 123 -9.31 -3.72 4.44
N ILE A 124 -8.96 -3.68 3.15
CA ILE A 124 -9.95 -3.62 2.06
C ILE A 124 -10.40 -5.01 1.59
N LEU A 125 -9.66 -6.04 2.00
CA LEU A 125 -9.95 -7.43 1.67
C LEU A 125 -10.96 -8.02 2.66
N THR A 126 -11.86 -8.85 2.15
CA THR A 126 -12.69 -9.70 2.99
C THR A 126 -11.83 -10.78 3.67
N PRO A 127 -12.28 -11.34 4.81
CA PRO A 127 -11.55 -12.44 5.46
C PRO A 127 -11.31 -13.64 4.54
N THR A 128 -12.26 -13.94 3.65
CA THR A 128 -12.12 -15.04 2.68
C THR A 128 -11.04 -14.77 1.63
N GLU A 129 -10.95 -13.53 1.13
CA GLU A 129 -9.91 -13.13 0.17
C GLU A 129 -8.51 -13.20 0.81
N LYS A 130 -8.36 -12.66 2.03
CA LYS A 130 -7.09 -12.76 2.78
C LYS A 130 -6.69 -14.20 3.07
N GLU A 131 -7.66 -15.08 3.38
CA GLU A 131 -7.39 -16.46 3.73
C GLU A 131 -6.94 -17.29 2.51
N LEU A 132 -7.66 -17.16 1.40
CA LEU A 132 -7.45 -18.00 0.21
C LEU A 132 -6.29 -17.56 -0.69
N GLY A 133 -5.81 -16.33 -0.55
CA GLY A 133 -4.87 -15.74 -1.49
C GLY A 133 -5.54 -14.64 -2.30
N ALA A 134 -5.13 -13.39 -2.09
CA ALA A 134 -5.63 -12.24 -2.85
C ALA A 134 -4.49 -11.26 -3.16
N CYS A 135 -4.58 -10.65 -4.34
CA CYS A 135 -3.67 -9.61 -4.81
C CYS A 135 -4.44 -8.29 -4.87
N VAL A 136 -3.93 -7.27 -4.18
CA VAL A 136 -4.41 -5.89 -4.31
C VAL A 136 -3.52 -5.18 -5.32
N ILE A 137 -4.15 -4.51 -6.29
CA ILE A 137 -3.48 -3.65 -7.28
C ILE A 137 -4.07 -2.25 -7.15
N ASP A 138 -3.28 -1.30 -6.66
CA ASP A 138 -3.65 0.12 -6.54
C ASP A 138 -2.94 0.91 -7.63
N ILE A 139 -3.68 1.29 -8.67
CA ILE A 139 -3.18 2.06 -9.81
C ILE A 139 -3.35 3.55 -9.49
N GLY A 140 -2.27 4.15 -8.99
CA GLY A 140 -2.17 5.58 -8.73
C GLY A 140 -1.87 6.38 -10.00
N GLN A 141 -1.33 7.59 -9.83
CA GLN A 141 -0.94 8.42 -10.96
C GLN A 141 0.44 8.03 -11.50
N ASP A 142 1.45 7.99 -10.63
CA ASP A 142 2.86 7.74 -11.01
C ASP A 142 3.35 6.38 -10.49
N LEU A 143 2.52 5.68 -9.71
CA LEU A 143 2.88 4.45 -9.03
C LEU A 143 1.70 3.48 -9.05
N THR A 144 1.97 2.23 -9.41
CA THR A 144 1.06 1.10 -9.21
C THR A 144 1.62 0.22 -8.09
N GLN A 145 0.86 0.06 -7.01
CA GLN A 145 1.27 -0.70 -5.83
C GLN A 145 0.61 -2.07 -5.85
N VAL A 146 1.36 -3.11 -5.51
CA VAL A 146 0.89 -4.50 -5.46
C VAL A 146 1.18 -5.09 -4.09
N ALA A 147 0.19 -5.72 -3.48
CA ALA A 147 0.34 -6.45 -2.22
C ALA A 147 -0.39 -7.79 -2.28
N PHE A 148 0.28 -8.86 -1.88
CA PHE A 148 -0.28 -10.21 -1.86
C PHE A 148 -0.50 -10.68 -0.43
N PHE A 149 -1.70 -11.20 -0.16
CA PHE A 149 -2.11 -11.70 1.14
C PHE A 149 -2.54 -13.16 1.01
N GLU A 150 -2.15 -14.01 1.96
CA GLU A 150 -2.58 -15.41 2.05
C GLU A 150 -2.64 -15.83 3.52
N ARG A 151 -3.54 -16.75 3.89
CA ARG A 151 -3.71 -17.24 5.27
C ARG A 151 -3.95 -16.13 6.29
N GLY A 152 -4.64 -15.08 5.87
CA GLY A 152 -5.03 -13.97 6.74
C GLY A 152 -3.98 -12.86 6.86
N GLU A 153 -2.75 -13.06 6.37
CA GLU A 153 -1.62 -12.14 6.58
C GLU A 153 -1.01 -11.65 5.27
N LEU A 154 -0.25 -10.55 5.35
CA LEU A 154 0.57 -10.05 4.25
C LEU A 154 1.72 -11.05 3.99
N VAL A 155 1.92 -11.41 2.72
CA VAL A 155 3.03 -12.28 2.29
C VAL A 155 4.19 -11.43 1.78
N ASP A 156 3.93 -10.55 0.81
CA ASP A 156 4.92 -9.66 0.21
C ASP A 156 4.23 -8.52 -0.54
N ALA A 157 4.98 -7.46 -0.87
CA ALA A 157 4.48 -6.33 -1.62
C ALA A 157 5.59 -5.60 -2.39
N ASP A 158 5.23 -4.98 -3.52
CA ASP A 158 6.14 -4.21 -4.36
C ASP A 158 5.37 -3.08 -5.09
N SER A 159 6.09 -2.26 -5.86
CA SER A 159 5.47 -1.26 -6.73
C SER A 159 6.18 -1.08 -8.07
N PHE A 160 5.45 -0.54 -9.03
CA PHE A 160 5.94 -0.21 -10.37
C PHE A 160 5.77 1.28 -10.61
N GLU A 161 6.78 1.92 -11.21
CA GLU A 161 6.75 3.33 -11.64
C GLU A 161 5.95 3.48 -12.95
N MET A 162 4.69 3.06 -12.92
CA MET A 162 3.72 3.21 -14.00
C MET A 162 2.33 3.41 -13.38
N GLY A 163 1.52 4.29 -13.96
CA GLY A 163 0.15 4.51 -13.49
C GLY A 163 -0.69 5.36 -14.44
N GLY A 164 -1.64 6.09 -13.87
CA GLY A 164 -2.57 6.92 -14.60
C GLY A 164 -1.94 8.08 -15.39
N ARG A 165 -0.70 8.50 -15.08
CA ARG A 165 0.06 9.47 -15.89
C ARG A 165 0.38 8.89 -17.25
N ASP A 166 0.89 7.66 -17.30
CA ASP A 166 1.30 7.00 -18.55
C ASP A 166 0.10 6.83 -19.49
N ILE A 167 -1.08 6.53 -18.92
CA ILE A 167 -2.35 6.52 -19.68
C ILE A 167 -2.61 7.90 -20.30
N THR A 168 -2.44 8.97 -19.53
CA THR A 168 -2.68 10.34 -20.02
C THR A 168 -1.66 10.78 -21.06
N ASP A 169 -0.40 10.39 -20.90
CA ASP A 169 0.67 10.67 -21.86
C ASP A 169 0.40 9.95 -23.19
N ASP A 170 0.00 8.68 -23.14
CA ASP A 170 -0.38 7.92 -24.34
C ASP A 170 -1.62 8.50 -25.02
N VAL A 171 -2.63 8.93 -24.27
CA VAL A 171 -3.81 9.60 -24.82
C VAL A 171 -3.44 10.93 -25.45
N ALA A 172 -2.58 11.73 -24.80
CA ALA A 172 -2.10 13.00 -25.35
C ALA A 172 -1.36 12.79 -26.68
N GLN A 173 -0.48 11.77 -26.73
CA GLN A 173 0.25 11.41 -27.94
C GLN A 173 -0.67 10.87 -29.03
N GLY A 174 -1.55 9.92 -28.70
CA GLY A 174 -2.43 9.24 -29.65
C GLY A 174 -3.51 10.14 -30.24
N LEU A 175 -4.03 11.09 -29.47
CA LEU A 175 -5.03 12.08 -29.94
C LEU A 175 -4.41 13.41 -30.40
N ASN A 176 -3.08 13.53 -30.37
CA ASN A 176 -2.33 14.74 -30.72
C ASN A 176 -2.87 16.00 -29.98
N THR A 177 -3.05 15.87 -28.67
CA THR A 177 -3.62 16.93 -27.82
C THR A 177 -2.76 17.21 -26.60
N SER A 178 -3.04 18.32 -25.91
CA SER A 178 -2.30 18.68 -24.70
C SER A 178 -2.58 17.68 -23.56
N TYR A 179 -1.59 17.48 -22.67
CA TYR A 179 -1.77 16.66 -21.46
C TYR A 179 -3.02 17.06 -20.65
N ALA A 180 -3.26 18.36 -20.50
CA ALA A 180 -4.41 18.86 -19.74
C ALA A 180 -5.75 18.51 -20.41
N THR A 181 -5.80 18.45 -21.74
CA THR A 181 -6.97 18.00 -22.50
C THR A 181 -7.11 16.49 -22.42
N ALA A 182 -6.01 15.75 -22.60
CA ALA A 182 -5.96 14.29 -22.48
C ALA A 182 -6.46 13.80 -21.11
N GLU A 183 -6.04 14.43 -20.01
CA GLU A 183 -6.50 14.09 -18.67
C GLU A 183 -8.03 14.25 -18.56
N LYS A 184 -8.57 15.38 -19.04
CA LYS A 184 -10.02 15.61 -19.02
C LYS A 184 -10.78 14.58 -19.87
N VAL A 185 -10.27 14.27 -21.05
CA VAL A 185 -10.84 13.26 -21.95
C VAL A 185 -10.82 11.88 -21.30
N LYS A 186 -9.71 11.49 -20.66
CA LYS A 186 -9.59 10.25 -19.89
C LYS A 186 -10.66 10.17 -18.80
N HIS A 187 -10.88 11.24 -18.02
CA HIS A 187 -11.92 11.27 -16.98
C HIS A 187 -13.35 11.21 -17.55
N GLN A 188 -13.61 11.86 -18.69
CA GLN A 188 -14.96 11.98 -19.25
C GLN A 188 -15.38 10.78 -20.09
N TYR A 189 -14.46 10.24 -20.88
CA TYR A 189 -14.72 9.24 -21.92
C TYR A 189 -13.90 7.97 -21.75
N GLY A 190 -12.95 7.91 -20.82
CA GLY A 190 -12.03 6.79 -20.68
C GLY A 190 -12.73 5.44 -20.50
N HIS A 191 -12.25 4.44 -21.22
CA HIS A 191 -12.73 3.07 -21.16
C HIS A 191 -11.55 2.12 -21.36
N ALA A 192 -11.27 1.23 -20.40
CA ALA A 192 -10.09 0.36 -20.42
C ALA A 192 -10.29 -0.98 -21.13
N PHE A 193 -11.45 -1.19 -21.78
CA PHE A 193 -11.73 -2.40 -22.55
C PHE A 193 -12.45 -2.06 -23.86
N TYR A 194 -11.69 -2.01 -24.94
CA TYR A 194 -12.04 -1.68 -26.33
C TYR A 194 -13.31 -2.37 -26.81
N ASN A 195 -13.46 -3.67 -26.55
CA ASN A 195 -14.61 -4.43 -27.04
C ASN A 195 -15.95 -4.00 -26.43
N SER A 196 -15.94 -3.29 -25.31
CA SER A 196 -17.14 -2.75 -24.65
C SER A 196 -17.30 -1.23 -24.82
N ALA A 197 -16.33 -0.57 -25.45
CA ALA A 197 -16.36 0.87 -25.72
C ALA A 197 -17.32 1.23 -26.87
N SER A 198 -17.97 2.40 -26.74
CA SER A 198 -19.01 2.86 -27.65
C SER A 198 -18.44 3.53 -28.92
N ASP A 199 -18.88 3.07 -30.10
CA ASP A 199 -18.66 3.76 -31.37
C ASP A 199 -19.59 4.99 -31.56
N GLN A 200 -20.56 5.20 -30.66
CA GLN A 200 -21.56 6.27 -30.77
C GLN A 200 -21.27 7.47 -29.87
N ASP A 201 -20.46 7.29 -28.82
CA ASP A 201 -20.01 8.38 -27.96
C ASP A 201 -18.83 9.09 -28.62
N VAL A 202 -19.13 10.24 -29.21
CA VAL A 202 -18.17 11.06 -29.97
C VAL A 202 -17.83 12.32 -29.18
N PHE A 203 -16.56 12.70 -29.20
CA PHE A 203 -16.07 13.94 -28.60
C PHE A 203 -15.08 14.64 -29.54
N SER A 204 -14.86 15.93 -29.31
CA SER A 204 -13.96 16.78 -30.10
C SER A 204 -12.79 17.23 -29.24
N VAL A 205 -11.60 17.23 -29.82
CA VAL A 205 -10.33 17.47 -29.13
C VAL A 205 -9.52 18.49 -29.92
N GLU A 206 -9.13 19.57 -29.24
CA GLU A 206 -8.19 20.57 -29.76
C GLU A 206 -6.85 19.91 -30.12
N GLN A 207 -6.33 20.24 -31.30
CA GLN A 207 -5.05 19.71 -31.81
C GLN A 207 -3.89 20.65 -31.44
N ILE A 208 -2.70 20.08 -31.20
CA ILE A 208 -1.52 20.90 -30.83
C ILE A 208 -0.99 21.72 -32.01
N ASP A 209 -1.05 21.15 -33.21
CA ASP A 209 -0.43 21.68 -34.43
C ASP A 209 -1.44 22.32 -35.40
N SER A 210 -2.70 22.44 -34.99
CA SER A 210 -3.79 23.00 -35.80
C SER A 210 -4.81 23.73 -34.93
N ASP A 211 -5.44 24.77 -35.49
CA ASP A 211 -6.59 25.45 -34.87
C ASP A 211 -7.92 24.68 -35.09
N GLU A 212 -7.90 23.58 -35.85
CA GLU A 212 -9.07 22.71 -36.08
C GLU A 212 -9.15 21.58 -35.06
N ASP A 213 -10.33 21.38 -34.48
CA ASP A 213 -10.60 20.24 -33.59
C ASP A 213 -10.70 18.93 -34.39
N ALA A 214 -10.16 17.85 -33.84
CA ALA A 214 -10.37 16.49 -34.34
C ALA A 214 -11.50 15.78 -33.58
N GLN A 215 -12.27 14.94 -34.26
CA GLN A 215 -13.32 14.13 -33.65
C GLN A 215 -12.85 12.69 -33.44
N PHE A 216 -13.13 12.15 -32.25
CA PHE A 216 -12.81 10.78 -31.86
C PHE A 216 -14.03 10.14 -31.20
N THR A 217 -14.10 8.82 -31.27
CA THR A 217 -15.06 8.01 -30.51
C THR A 217 -14.46 7.56 -29.19
N GLN A 218 -15.29 7.16 -28.23
CA GLN A 218 -14.83 6.47 -27.02
C GLN A 218 -14.03 5.21 -27.35
N LYS A 219 -14.34 4.54 -28.45
CA LYS A 219 -13.63 3.34 -28.89
C LYS A 219 -12.22 3.63 -29.39
N ASP A 220 -12.02 4.73 -30.11
CA ASP A 220 -10.69 5.19 -30.51
C ASP A 220 -9.82 5.48 -29.27
N LEU A 221 -10.43 6.09 -28.24
CA LEU A 221 -9.76 6.33 -26.96
C LEU A 221 -9.45 5.02 -26.20
N ALA A 222 -10.38 4.07 -26.23
CA ALA A 222 -10.23 2.79 -25.54
C ALA A 222 -9.09 1.92 -26.12
N ASP A 223 -8.80 2.03 -27.41
CA ASP A 223 -7.67 1.35 -28.05
C ASP A 223 -6.33 1.76 -27.40
N ILE A 224 -6.19 3.05 -27.08
CA ILE A 224 -5.01 3.59 -26.41
C ILE A 224 -4.98 3.20 -24.92
N ILE A 225 -6.11 3.37 -24.22
CA ILE A 225 -6.18 3.11 -22.78
C ILE A 225 -5.99 1.62 -22.47
N GLU A 226 -6.63 0.72 -23.23
CA GLU A 226 -6.48 -0.73 -23.03
C GLU A 226 -5.02 -1.15 -23.19
N ALA A 227 -4.33 -0.68 -24.22
CA ALA A 227 -2.92 -1.02 -24.46
C ALA A 227 -2.02 -0.67 -23.27
N ARG A 228 -2.22 0.51 -22.65
CA ARG A 228 -1.45 0.92 -21.46
C ARG A 228 -1.85 0.16 -20.20
N VAL A 229 -3.11 -0.18 -20.04
CA VAL A 229 -3.61 -0.90 -18.85
C VAL A 229 -3.26 -2.40 -18.91
N GLU A 230 -3.08 -2.96 -20.11
CA GLU A 230 -2.61 -4.34 -20.32
C GLU A 230 -1.10 -4.53 -20.08
N GLU A 231 -0.29 -3.49 -20.36
CA GLU A 231 1.17 -3.48 -20.14
C GLU A 231 1.56 -3.64 -18.66
#